data_AF-A0A1Q7GV81-F1
#
_entry.id   AF-A0A1Q7GV81-F1
#
_cell.length_a   1.000
_cell.length_b   1.000
_cell.length_c   1.000
_cell.angle_alpha   90.00
_cell.angle_beta   90.00
_cell.angle_gamma   90.00
#
_symmetry.space_group_name_H-M   'P 1'
#
loop_
_entity.id
_entity.type
_entity.pdbx_description
1 polymer ?
#
loop_
_entity_poly.entity_id
_entity_poly.type
_entity_poly.pdbx_seq_one_letter_code
_entity_poly.pdbx_strand_id
1 'polypeptide(L)'
;MRTITVLRAAGHTDPGLQRDVNEDRFHFDVARGLFAVVDGVGGQAAGGKAADVALSMLRTRLERETGPTVERVREAITIANNEIHRVASLRPEWSGMACVLTVAVVEDGRAVIGHVGDTRLYKLCDDRIEKITRDHSPVGEREDASEISELEAMHHPRRNEVYRDVGSELHEPADTDFIDLHEIPFEADAALLVCSDGLTDVVESASINDIVHRFGGQPQQVVHALIDAANDAGGKDNVTVVYVEGERFAPVRAESRRNHRVERSARGSRERASASEGSGGGVLATIGNTTWVRQALGAAGPPTRQPRWGAVEPQRRVKTIVQVALVALLAAVTARALYQWRPSWPLPVPARIAPLVSSATVLVVQPTDSIAAALERAGPGSTVLVEPGEYRERVVLRSGVRVVSRVPRAATIRLPGTASERDPAVVAAGVSGAELVGFRIVGDAATPLGTGLLVKDAELSVVDIEITGAVNVAIHLDDLDNLNGAARVTVMASDVHDNPGAALAIRGGAPRIAHNVFLRNGLSERAPAALNIEHGEHGAQPRFSGNVFHGITSKVFGVLSDEVRAALVRDNWFPDDHDPRASVPTAPRGRQSR
;
A
#
# COMPACT_ATOMS: atom_id res chain seq x y z
N MET A 1 -13.76 3.55 24.61
CA MET A 1 -14.57 2.94 23.52
C MET A 1 -14.22 3.72 22.27
N ARG A 2 -13.80 3.06 21.18
CA ARG A 2 -13.56 3.78 19.93
C ARG A 2 -14.85 4.42 19.44
N THR A 3 -14.79 5.68 19.04
CA THR A 3 -15.90 6.32 18.32
C THR A 3 -15.90 5.76 16.90
N ILE A 4 -16.95 5.06 16.49
CA ILE A 4 -17.05 4.48 15.15
C ILE A 4 -17.40 5.61 14.17
N THR A 5 -16.38 6.38 13.75
CA THR A 5 -16.50 7.31 12.62
C THR A 5 -16.65 6.50 11.33
N VAL A 6 -17.78 6.63 10.65
CA VAL A 6 -18.00 5.96 9.36
C VAL A 6 -17.23 6.70 8.27
N LEU A 7 -15.99 6.29 8.05
CA LEU A 7 -15.14 6.78 6.97
C LEU A 7 -15.60 6.23 5.60
N ARG A 8 -15.51 7.06 4.56
CA ARG A 8 -15.65 6.64 3.16
C ARG A 8 -14.41 7.12 2.40
N ALA A 9 -13.80 6.25 1.61
CA ALA A 9 -12.58 6.61 0.89
C ALA A 9 -12.52 6.04 -0.53
N ALA A 10 -11.63 6.63 -1.33
CA ALA A 10 -11.15 6.11 -2.59
C ALA A 10 -9.69 6.51 -2.77
N GLY A 11 -8.99 5.82 -3.68
CA GLY A 11 -7.68 6.23 -4.15
C GLY A 11 -7.42 5.66 -5.53
N HIS A 12 -6.64 6.39 -6.33
CA HIS A 12 -6.26 6.01 -7.68
C HIS A 12 -4.92 6.66 -8.04
N THR A 13 -4.29 6.13 -9.10
CA THR A 13 -3.02 6.59 -9.65
C THR A 13 -3.08 6.40 -11.16
N ASP A 14 -2.57 7.38 -11.90
CA ASP A 14 -2.49 7.39 -13.36
C ASP A 14 -1.07 7.84 -13.76
N PRO A 15 -0.45 7.24 -14.80
CA PRO A 15 0.90 7.65 -15.25
C PRO A 15 0.96 9.10 -15.77
N GLY A 16 -0.19 9.72 -16.07
CA GLY A 16 -0.24 10.96 -16.82
C GLY A 16 -0.17 10.72 -18.34
N LEU A 17 -0.08 11.80 -19.10
CA LEU A 17 -0.02 11.80 -20.56
C LEU A 17 1.41 11.85 -21.11
N GLN A 18 2.41 12.11 -20.26
CA GLN A 18 3.79 12.38 -20.67
C GLN A 18 4.85 11.45 -20.04
N ARG A 19 4.47 10.49 -19.19
CA ARG A 19 5.37 9.48 -18.61
C ARG A 19 5.03 8.07 -19.14
N ASP A 20 6.06 7.30 -19.50
CA ASP A 20 5.90 5.89 -19.93
C ASP A 20 5.72 4.91 -18.76
N VAL A 21 6.08 5.33 -17.54
CA VAL A 21 6.10 4.52 -16.31
C VAL A 21 5.39 5.31 -15.21
N ASN A 22 4.69 4.57 -14.33
CA ASN A 22 4.13 5.11 -13.10
C ASN A 22 5.00 4.67 -11.91
N GLU A 23 5.66 5.63 -11.27
CA GLU A 23 6.54 5.44 -10.12
C GLU A 23 5.81 5.69 -8.78
N ASP A 24 4.67 6.38 -8.79
CA ASP A 24 3.79 6.58 -7.64
C ASP A 24 3.18 5.27 -7.11
N ARG A 25 2.93 5.24 -5.80
CA ARG A 25 2.15 4.20 -5.12
C ARG A 25 1.22 4.81 -4.08
N PHE A 26 0.07 4.18 -3.85
CA PHE A 26 -0.85 4.60 -2.79
C PHE A 26 -1.44 3.42 -2.04
N HIS A 27 -1.96 3.70 -0.85
CA HIS A 27 -2.76 2.76 -0.07
C HIS A 27 -3.88 3.47 0.68
N PHE A 28 -5.01 2.77 0.84
CA PHE A 28 -6.00 3.12 1.84
C PHE A 28 -6.57 1.85 2.49
N ASP A 29 -6.76 1.89 3.81
CA ASP A 29 -7.53 0.91 4.58
C ASP A 29 -8.50 1.65 5.51
N VAL A 30 -9.75 1.70 5.08
CA VAL A 30 -10.87 2.34 5.79
C VAL A 30 -11.12 1.70 7.16
N ALA A 31 -10.82 0.41 7.34
CA ALA A 31 -11.04 -0.28 8.61
C ALA A 31 -9.99 0.06 9.68
N ARG A 32 -8.82 0.54 9.26
CA ARG A 32 -7.70 0.97 10.13
C ARG A 32 -7.47 2.49 10.12
N GLY A 33 -8.25 3.23 9.34
CA GLY A 33 -8.07 4.67 9.13
C GLY A 33 -6.74 5.04 8.44
N LEU A 34 -6.09 4.11 7.72
CA LEU A 34 -4.77 4.31 7.13
C LEU A 34 -4.91 4.84 5.68
N PHE A 35 -4.22 5.93 5.35
CA PHE A 35 -4.20 6.55 4.03
C PHE A 35 -2.77 6.98 3.70
N ALA A 36 -2.23 6.63 2.53
CA ALA A 36 -0.87 6.97 2.14
C ALA A 36 -0.72 7.21 0.64
N VAL A 37 0.10 8.20 0.28
CA VAL A 37 0.66 8.39 -1.06
C VAL A 37 2.19 8.41 -0.94
N VAL A 38 2.85 7.78 -1.89
CA VAL A 38 4.30 7.74 -2.05
C VAL A 38 4.59 8.01 -3.53
N ASP A 39 5.51 8.91 -3.81
CA ASP A 39 5.97 9.27 -5.15
C ASP A 39 7.46 8.91 -5.27
N GLY A 40 7.81 8.28 -6.38
CA GLY A 40 9.06 7.56 -6.57
C GLY A 40 10.11 8.39 -7.29
N VAL A 41 11.14 8.86 -6.58
CA VAL A 41 12.18 9.75 -7.10
C VAL A 41 13.45 8.96 -7.46
N GLY A 42 13.80 8.94 -8.75
CA GLY A 42 15.04 8.28 -9.18
C GLY A 42 15.33 8.37 -10.68
N GLY A 43 16.50 7.89 -11.07
CA GLY A 43 16.85 7.65 -12.47
C GLY A 43 16.59 6.19 -12.87
N GLN A 44 16.22 5.95 -14.14
CA GLN A 44 15.72 4.64 -14.60
C GLN A 44 14.49 4.19 -13.76
N ALA A 45 14.12 2.92 -13.77
CA ALA A 45 12.96 2.41 -13.02
C ALA A 45 13.25 2.23 -11.50
N ALA A 46 13.96 3.17 -10.89
CA ALA A 46 14.39 3.13 -9.49
C ALA A 46 13.36 3.77 -8.55
N GLY A 47 12.74 4.90 -8.94
CA GLY A 47 11.75 5.60 -8.11
C GLY A 47 10.56 4.71 -7.75
N GLY A 48 10.02 4.01 -8.75
CA GLY A 48 8.93 3.04 -8.58
C GLY A 48 9.31 1.81 -7.76
N LYS A 49 10.62 1.59 -7.47
CA LYS A 49 11.11 0.57 -6.55
C LYS A 49 11.29 1.11 -5.14
N ALA A 50 11.69 2.36 -4.97
CA ALA A 50 11.59 3.05 -3.69
C ALA A 50 10.13 3.07 -3.20
N ALA A 51 9.19 3.47 -4.06
CA ALA A 51 7.78 3.55 -3.70
C ALA A 51 7.14 2.18 -3.39
N ASP A 52 7.52 1.12 -4.12
CA ASP A 52 7.13 -0.27 -3.78
C ASP A 52 7.60 -0.67 -2.36
N VAL A 53 8.83 -0.30 -2.00
CA VAL A 53 9.44 -0.61 -0.70
C VAL A 53 8.84 0.22 0.42
N ALA A 54 8.73 1.54 0.24
CA ALA A 54 8.17 2.45 1.23
C ALA A 54 6.74 2.07 1.59
N LEU A 55 5.89 1.85 0.58
CA LEU A 55 4.50 1.48 0.83
C LEU A 55 4.38 0.11 1.52
N SER A 56 5.29 -0.83 1.22
CA SER A 56 5.36 -2.12 1.91
C SER A 56 5.73 -1.95 3.39
N MET A 57 6.75 -1.14 3.70
CA MET A 57 7.18 -0.89 5.09
C MET A 57 6.15 -0.09 5.88
N LEU A 58 5.60 0.99 5.30
CA LEU A 58 4.52 1.80 5.88
C LEU A 58 3.34 0.91 6.30
N ARG A 59 2.81 0.10 5.37
CA ARG A 59 1.72 -0.82 5.65
C ARG A 59 2.10 -1.86 6.70
N THR A 60 3.29 -2.46 6.58
CA THR A 60 3.76 -3.48 7.52
C THR A 60 3.84 -2.94 8.95
N ARG A 61 4.23 -1.68 9.16
CA ARG A 61 4.27 -1.07 10.50
C ARG A 61 2.92 -0.51 10.97
N LEU A 62 2.10 0.05 10.07
CA LEU A 62 0.87 0.77 10.41
C LEU A 62 -0.39 -0.09 10.44
N GLU A 63 -0.44 -1.19 9.68
CA GLU A 63 -1.53 -2.20 9.80
C GLU A 63 -1.55 -2.87 11.19
N ARG A 64 -0.49 -2.66 12.00
CA ARG A 64 -0.40 -3.00 13.44
C ARG A 64 -0.78 -1.81 14.32
N GLU A 65 -1.97 -1.87 14.89
CA GLU A 65 -2.50 -0.88 15.84
C GLU A 65 -1.91 -1.07 17.27
N THR A 66 -0.58 -1.05 17.41
CA THR A 66 0.08 -1.06 18.73
C THR A 66 1.23 -0.06 18.84
N GLY A 67 1.28 0.62 20.00
CA GLY A 67 2.05 1.83 20.24
C GLY A 67 1.18 3.09 20.01
N PRO A 68 1.55 4.25 20.59
CA PRO A 68 0.89 5.53 20.28
C PRO A 68 1.02 5.85 18.79
N THR A 69 -0.03 6.37 18.17
CA THR A 69 -0.13 6.47 16.70
C THR A 69 0.92 7.39 16.08
N VAL A 70 1.39 8.41 16.80
CA VAL A 70 2.57 9.23 16.42
C VAL A 70 3.83 8.37 16.28
N GLU A 71 4.15 7.55 17.28
CA GLU A 71 5.30 6.64 17.24
C GLU A 71 5.13 5.57 16.14
N ARG A 72 3.91 5.06 15.93
CA ARG A 72 3.63 4.13 14.83
C ARG A 72 3.98 4.74 13.46
N VAL A 73 3.65 6.00 13.24
CA VAL A 73 3.94 6.74 11.99
C VAL A 73 5.42 7.08 11.87
N ARG A 74 6.03 7.60 12.93
CA ARG A 74 7.48 7.87 13.04
C ARG A 74 8.31 6.63 12.68
N GLU A 75 8.09 5.52 13.39
CA GLU A 75 8.77 4.25 13.12
C GLU A 75 8.52 3.74 11.70
N ALA A 76 7.30 3.87 11.17
CA ALA A 76 6.96 3.38 9.83
C ALA A 76 7.76 4.08 8.72
N ILE A 77 7.94 5.40 8.85
CA ILE A 77 8.70 6.21 7.88
C ILE A 77 10.20 5.96 8.02
N THR A 78 10.74 5.86 9.24
CA THR A 78 12.15 5.52 9.44
C THR A 78 12.50 4.12 8.93
N ILE A 79 11.61 3.12 9.12
CA ILE A 79 11.82 1.77 8.59
C ILE A 79 11.76 1.79 7.05
N ALA A 80 10.82 2.53 6.45
CA ALA A 80 10.76 2.73 5.00
C ALA A 80 12.06 3.36 4.46
N ASN A 81 12.54 4.44 5.09
CA ASN A 81 13.78 5.13 4.74
C ASN A 81 14.99 4.18 4.73
N ASN A 82 15.23 3.53 5.87
CA ASN A 82 16.44 2.76 6.07
C ASN A 82 16.44 1.50 5.19
N GLU A 83 15.28 0.91 4.90
CA GLU A 83 15.18 -0.20 3.94
C GLU A 83 15.45 0.26 2.49
N ILE A 84 14.96 1.43 2.05
CA ILE A 84 15.26 1.98 0.72
C ILE A 84 16.77 2.24 0.60
N HIS A 85 17.36 2.94 1.58
CA HIS A 85 18.80 3.19 1.63
C HIS A 85 19.63 1.90 1.59
N ARG A 86 19.24 0.90 2.40
CA ARG A 86 19.91 -0.41 2.46
C ARG A 86 19.76 -1.20 1.15
N VAL A 87 18.62 -1.10 0.46
CA VAL A 87 18.41 -1.79 -0.83
C VAL A 87 19.10 -1.07 -1.98
N ALA A 88 19.20 0.26 -1.95
CA ALA A 88 19.96 1.08 -2.90
C ALA A 88 21.48 0.83 -2.77
N SER A 89 22.03 0.86 -1.55
CA SER A 89 23.47 0.65 -1.29
C SER A 89 23.99 -0.74 -1.74
N LEU A 90 23.11 -1.73 -1.91
CA LEU A 90 23.45 -3.03 -2.47
C LEU A 90 23.54 -3.08 -4.01
N ARG A 91 23.22 -1.98 -4.72
CA ARG A 91 23.07 -1.93 -6.18
C ARG A 91 23.51 -0.60 -6.81
N PRO A 92 24.65 -0.55 -7.51
CA PRO A 92 25.08 0.63 -8.27
C PRO A 92 24.04 1.11 -9.30
N GLU A 93 23.23 0.20 -9.85
CA GLU A 93 22.14 0.53 -10.78
C GLU A 93 20.95 1.26 -10.11
N TRP A 94 20.85 1.21 -8.78
CA TRP A 94 19.82 1.89 -7.96
C TRP A 94 20.45 3.01 -7.09
N SER A 95 21.61 3.53 -7.49
CA SER A 95 22.21 4.72 -6.90
C SER A 95 21.30 5.94 -7.08
N GLY A 96 20.88 6.56 -5.97
CA GLY A 96 19.88 7.64 -5.98
C GLY A 96 18.42 7.15 -6.09
N MET A 97 18.14 5.91 -5.66
CA MET A 97 16.78 5.43 -5.43
C MET A 97 16.22 6.03 -4.14
N ALA A 98 15.23 6.93 -4.26
CA ALA A 98 14.54 7.57 -3.15
C ALA A 98 13.03 7.69 -3.41
N CYS A 99 12.27 8.16 -2.44
CA CYS A 99 10.87 8.52 -2.62
C CYS A 99 10.48 9.69 -1.70
N VAL A 100 9.38 10.35 -2.02
CA VAL A 100 8.72 11.32 -1.15
C VAL A 100 7.36 10.76 -0.74
N LEU A 101 6.87 11.06 0.46
CA LEU A 101 5.64 10.43 0.96
C LEU A 101 4.87 11.27 1.98
N THR A 102 3.57 10.99 2.03
CA THR A 102 2.68 11.44 3.10
C THR A 102 1.77 10.30 3.51
N VAL A 103 1.69 10.05 4.82
CA VAL A 103 0.81 9.05 5.42
C VAL A 103 -0.02 9.67 6.54
N ALA A 104 -1.31 9.34 6.57
CA ALA A 104 -2.25 9.74 7.60
C ALA A 104 -2.90 8.51 8.24
N VAL A 105 -3.02 8.54 9.57
CA VAL A 105 -3.76 7.55 10.36
C VAL A 105 -4.88 8.25 11.11
N VAL A 106 -6.12 7.94 10.74
CA VAL A 106 -7.35 8.50 11.33
C VAL A 106 -7.85 7.58 12.45
N GLU A 107 -7.70 8.00 13.70
CA GLU A 107 -8.06 7.23 14.89
C GLU A 107 -8.70 8.12 15.96
N ASP A 108 -9.78 7.64 16.61
CA ASP A 108 -10.48 8.31 17.73
C ASP A 108 -10.79 9.82 17.53
N GLY A 109 -11.14 10.21 16.30
CA GLY A 109 -11.52 11.59 15.94
C GLY A 109 -10.33 12.53 15.69
N ARG A 110 -9.13 11.99 15.46
CA ARG A 110 -7.92 12.71 15.07
C ARG A 110 -7.37 12.11 13.78
N ALA A 111 -6.57 12.89 13.07
CA ALA A 111 -5.63 12.38 12.09
C ALA A 111 -4.20 12.64 12.58
N VAL A 112 -3.37 11.61 12.55
CA VAL A 112 -1.92 11.71 12.74
C VAL A 112 -1.28 11.62 11.36
N ILE A 113 -0.59 12.68 10.93
CA ILE A 113 0.09 12.78 9.65
C ILE A 113 1.60 12.68 9.88
N GLY A 114 2.30 11.89 9.06
CA GLY A 114 3.75 11.93 8.90
C GLY A 114 4.11 12.17 7.44
N HIS A 115 5.08 13.06 7.21
CA HIS A 115 5.37 13.63 5.90
C HIS A 115 6.87 13.87 5.69
N VAL A 116 7.35 13.55 4.47
CA VAL A 116 8.70 13.82 3.98
C VAL A 116 8.63 14.13 2.47
N GLY A 117 9.21 15.23 2.03
CA GLY A 117 9.23 15.65 0.63
C GLY A 117 8.11 16.63 0.28
N ASP A 118 7.52 16.52 -0.90
CA ASP A 118 6.57 17.51 -1.46
C ASP A 118 5.21 16.95 -1.88
N THR A 119 4.95 15.65 -1.67
CA THR A 119 3.57 15.12 -1.65
C THR A 119 2.71 15.91 -0.64
N ARG A 120 1.50 16.30 -1.01
CA ARG A 120 0.66 17.22 -0.21
C ARG A 120 -0.48 16.51 0.49
N LEU A 121 -0.80 16.94 1.72
CA LEU A 121 -2.05 16.61 2.40
C LEU A 121 -2.83 17.87 2.76
N TYR A 122 -4.11 17.85 2.40
CA TYR A 122 -5.07 18.91 2.69
C TYR A 122 -6.19 18.40 3.60
N LYS A 123 -6.62 19.24 4.54
CA LYS A 123 -7.91 19.08 5.25
C LYS A 123 -8.97 19.93 4.54
N LEU A 124 -10.19 19.40 4.42
CA LEU A 124 -11.34 20.13 3.88
C LEU A 124 -12.50 20.13 4.89
N CYS A 125 -13.11 21.30 5.11
CA CYS A 125 -14.23 21.52 6.02
C CYS A 125 -14.92 22.87 5.73
N ASP A 126 -16.24 22.99 5.87
CA ASP A 126 -17.01 24.25 5.71
C ASP A 126 -16.68 25.07 4.44
N ASP A 127 -16.64 24.41 3.28
CA ASP A 127 -16.25 24.94 1.96
C ASP A 127 -14.80 25.52 1.90
N ARG A 128 -13.94 25.19 2.88
CA ARG A 128 -12.51 25.55 2.93
C ARG A 128 -11.61 24.35 2.69
N ILE A 129 -10.47 24.64 2.08
CA ILE A 129 -9.30 23.75 1.97
C ILE A 129 -8.13 24.35 2.78
N GLU A 130 -7.40 23.53 3.51
CA GLU A 130 -6.25 23.89 4.34
C GLU A 130 -5.09 22.94 4.05
N LYS A 131 -3.96 23.45 3.57
CA LYS A 131 -2.72 22.69 3.37
C LYS A 131 -2.11 22.39 4.74
N ILE A 132 -1.93 21.11 5.08
CA ILE A 132 -1.46 20.67 6.41
C ILE A 132 0.05 20.40 6.40
N THR A 133 0.55 19.74 5.36
CA THR A 133 1.98 19.48 5.16
C THR A 133 2.69 20.70 4.57
N ARG A 134 4.01 20.78 4.74
CA ARG A 134 4.87 21.80 4.14
C ARG A 134 5.89 21.14 3.24
N ASP A 135 5.88 21.45 1.96
CA ASP A 135 6.76 20.79 1.01
C ASP A 135 8.23 21.06 1.37
N HIS A 136 9.04 20.01 1.44
CA HIS A 136 10.49 20.10 1.68
C HIS A 136 11.23 20.46 0.38
N SER A 137 10.81 21.56 -0.24
CA SER A 137 11.32 22.12 -1.49
C SER A 137 11.58 23.64 -1.38
N PRO A 138 12.59 24.22 -2.06
CA PRO A 138 12.88 25.66 -2.02
C PRO A 138 11.79 26.56 -2.64
N VAL A 139 10.74 25.95 -3.20
CA VAL A 139 9.56 26.64 -3.77
C VAL A 139 8.40 26.55 -2.80
N GLY A 140 8.14 25.37 -2.23
CA GLY A 140 7.08 25.17 -1.24
C GLY A 140 7.30 25.95 0.04
N GLU A 141 8.54 26.05 0.55
CA GLU A 141 8.86 26.93 1.69
C GLU A 141 8.45 28.39 1.45
N ARG A 142 8.52 28.85 0.20
CA ARG A 142 8.22 30.23 -0.21
C ARG A 142 6.72 30.44 -0.47
N GLU A 143 6.02 29.40 -0.92
CA GLU A 143 4.55 29.33 -0.97
C GLU A 143 3.97 29.36 0.46
N ASP A 144 4.47 28.50 1.35
CA ASP A 144 4.05 28.39 2.76
C ASP A 144 4.37 29.66 3.56
N ALA A 145 5.49 30.34 3.26
CA ALA A 145 5.82 31.65 3.80
C ALA A 145 5.02 32.81 3.17
N SER A 146 4.20 32.54 2.13
CA SER A 146 3.47 33.55 1.34
C SER A 146 4.36 34.60 0.67
N GLU A 147 5.61 34.25 0.32
CA GLU A 147 6.47 35.08 -0.54
C GLU A 147 6.06 35.02 -2.01
N ILE A 148 5.47 33.91 -2.42
CA ILE A 148 4.91 33.66 -3.75
C ILE A 148 3.52 33.05 -3.61
N SER A 149 2.65 33.29 -4.59
CA SER A 149 1.35 32.62 -4.66
C SER A 149 1.47 31.18 -5.17
N GLU A 150 0.44 30.35 -4.92
CA GLU A 150 0.31 28.99 -5.46
C GLU A 150 0.55 28.96 -6.99
N LEU A 151 -0.07 29.87 -7.73
CA LEU A 151 0.10 29.99 -9.18
C LEU A 151 1.53 30.37 -9.61
N GLU A 152 2.25 31.15 -8.81
CA GLU A 152 3.66 31.47 -9.04
C GLU A 152 4.59 30.29 -8.69
N ALA A 153 4.23 29.48 -7.67
CA ALA A 153 4.92 28.24 -7.34
C ALA A 153 4.77 27.19 -8.46
N MET A 154 3.54 26.97 -8.96
CA MET A 154 3.21 26.09 -10.10
C MET A 154 3.89 26.49 -11.42
N HIS A 155 4.46 27.70 -11.51
CA HIS A 155 5.19 28.20 -12.67
C HIS A 155 6.68 28.47 -12.38
N HIS A 156 7.17 28.09 -11.20
CA HIS A 156 8.55 28.34 -10.79
C HIS A 156 9.52 27.34 -11.46
N PRO A 157 10.64 27.79 -12.05
CA PRO A 157 11.55 26.92 -12.81
C PRO A 157 12.36 25.92 -11.96
N ARG A 158 12.20 25.97 -10.63
CA ARG A 158 12.84 25.08 -9.64
C ARG A 158 11.81 24.28 -8.84
N ARG A 159 10.60 24.07 -9.37
CA ARG A 159 9.48 23.48 -8.61
C ARG A 159 9.77 22.05 -8.17
N ASN A 160 10.24 21.21 -9.08
CA ASN A 160 10.62 19.81 -8.85
C ASN A 160 11.98 19.63 -8.12
N GLU A 161 12.38 20.58 -7.26
CA GLU A 161 13.60 20.47 -6.45
C GLU A 161 13.24 20.15 -4.98
N VAL A 162 13.36 18.89 -4.59
CA VAL A 162 13.18 18.44 -3.21
C VAL A 162 14.53 18.40 -2.49
N TYR A 163 14.57 18.79 -1.22
CA TYR A 163 15.77 18.73 -0.37
C TYR A 163 15.69 17.67 0.74
N ARG A 164 14.53 17.05 0.98
CA ARG A 164 14.33 15.99 1.98
C ARG A 164 13.55 14.82 1.36
N ASP A 165 14.15 13.64 1.34
CA ASP A 165 13.56 12.43 0.76
C ASP A 165 13.64 11.25 1.72
N VAL A 166 12.99 10.14 1.34
CA VAL A 166 13.01 8.85 2.03
C VAL A 166 13.83 7.87 1.18
N GLY A 167 15.10 7.68 1.56
CA GLY A 167 16.03 6.72 0.95
C GLY A 167 17.48 7.17 0.79
N SER A 168 17.74 8.47 0.64
CA SER A 168 19.11 8.96 0.37
C SER A 168 20.08 8.78 1.54
N GLU A 169 19.64 9.00 2.78
CA GLU A 169 20.46 8.91 3.99
C GLU A 169 19.88 7.91 5.02
N LEU A 170 20.61 7.63 6.11
CA LEU A 170 20.13 6.80 7.22
C LEU A 170 19.66 7.67 8.38
N HIS A 171 18.43 7.45 8.85
CA HIS A 171 17.84 8.17 9.97
C HIS A 171 17.53 7.25 11.14
N GLU A 172 17.66 7.75 12.37
CA GLU A 172 17.17 7.09 13.58
C GLU A 172 15.72 7.54 13.88
N PRO A 173 14.87 6.73 14.54
CA PRO A 173 13.49 7.16 14.84
C PRO A 173 13.42 8.41 15.72
N ALA A 174 14.48 8.71 16.46
CA ALA A 174 14.60 9.90 17.32
C ALA A 174 14.98 11.19 16.55
N ASP A 175 15.21 11.12 15.23
CA ASP A 175 15.46 12.29 14.39
C ASP A 175 14.21 13.20 14.36
N THR A 176 14.36 14.45 14.82
CA THR A 176 13.27 15.44 14.87
C THR A 176 13.10 16.22 13.58
N ASP A 177 14.13 16.25 12.75
CA ASP A 177 14.25 17.17 11.62
C ASP A 177 14.04 16.43 10.28
N PHE A 178 14.05 15.09 10.32
CA PHE A 178 13.67 14.21 9.22
C PHE A 178 12.15 14.17 8.93
N ILE A 179 11.30 13.93 9.94
CA ILE A 179 9.86 13.66 9.72
C ILE A 179 8.99 14.78 10.27
N ASP A 180 8.26 15.46 9.38
CA ASP A 180 7.22 16.41 9.79
C ASP A 180 5.98 15.62 10.29
N LEU A 181 5.65 15.78 11.57
CA LEU A 181 4.54 15.08 12.25
C LEU A 181 3.48 16.07 12.72
N HIS A 182 2.23 15.81 12.35
CA HIS A 182 1.08 16.66 12.68
C HIS A 182 -0.03 15.83 13.34
N GLU A 183 -0.56 16.29 14.48
CA GLU A 183 -1.80 15.77 15.05
C GLU A 183 -2.91 16.80 14.89
N ILE A 184 -3.92 16.50 14.07
CA ILE A 184 -5.05 17.40 13.82
C ILE A 184 -6.38 16.76 14.21
N PRO A 185 -7.41 17.53 14.63
CA PRO A 185 -8.77 17.03 14.73
C PRO A 185 -9.27 16.51 13.37
N PHE A 186 -9.98 15.39 13.38
CA PHE A 186 -10.72 14.87 12.22
C PHE A 186 -12.18 14.65 12.59
N GLU A 187 -12.98 15.69 12.33
CA GLU A 187 -14.41 15.75 12.61
C GLU A 187 -15.21 14.90 11.60
N ALA A 188 -16.42 14.49 11.97
CA ALA A 188 -17.28 13.71 11.07
C ALA A 188 -17.72 14.50 9.81
N ASP A 189 -17.61 15.83 9.87
CA ASP A 189 -17.92 16.81 8.83
C ASP A 189 -16.69 17.20 8.00
N ALA A 190 -15.51 16.63 8.28
CA ALA A 190 -14.26 16.90 7.58
C ALA A 190 -13.90 15.82 6.55
N ALA A 191 -12.99 16.16 5.64
CA ALA A 191 -12.33 15.23 4.73
C ALA A 191 -10.81 15.50 4.68
N LEU A 192 -10.02 14.49 4.31
CA LEU A 192 -8.61 14.63 3.95
C LEU A 192 -8.42 14.26 2.47
N LEU A 193 -7.50 14.97 1.83
CA LEU A 193 -6.97 14.64 0.51
C LEU A 193 -5.45 14.49 0.63
N VAL A 194 -4.89 13.42 0.08
CA VAL A 194 -3.44 13.15 -0.01
C VAL A 194 -3.08 12.96 -1.48
N CYS A 195 -2.04 13.61 -1.99
CA CYS A 195 -1.67 13.55 -3.40
C CYS A 195 -0.17 13.72 -3.68
N SER A 196 0.30 13.22 -4.83
CA SER A 196 1.61 13.53 -5.42
C SER A 196 1.62 14.92 -6.08
N ASP A 197 2.81 15.41 -6.46
CA ASP A 197 2.99 16.74 -7.03
C ASP A 197 2.17 16.92 -8.32
N GLY A 198 2.06 15.88 -9.15
CA GLY A 198 1.36 15.84 -10.42
C GLY A 198 -0.14 16.17 -10.41
N LEU A 199 -0.77 16.29 -9.23
CA LEU A 199 -2.05 17.00 -9.09
C LEU A 199 -1.84 18.52 -8.92
N THR A 200 -1.08 18.90 -7.90
CA THR A 200 -0.91 20.29 -7.43
C THR A 200 0.04 21.14 -8.29
N ASP A 201 0.72 20.54 -9.27
CA ASP A 201 1.53 21.21 -10.29
C ASP A 201 0.74 21.68 -11.52
N VAL A 202 -0.54 21.32 -11.55
CA VAL A 202 -1.47 21.63 -12.64
C VAL A 202 -2.89 21.98 -12.18
N VAL A 203 -3.27 21.73 -10.92
CA VAL A 203 -4.59 22.08 -10.35
C VAL A 203 -4.43 22.87 -9.04
N GLU A 204 -4.85 24.15 -9.05
CA GLU A 204 -4.89 25.03 -7.87
C GLU A 204 -5.80 24.48 -6.76
N SER A 205 -5.45 24.72 -5.49
CA SER A 205 -6.21 24.29 -4.31
C SER A 205 -7.68 24.74 -4.33
N ALA A 206 -7.98 25.90 -4.91
CA ALA A 206 -9.35 26.38 -5.10
C ALA A 206 -10.18 25.46 -6.03
N SER A 207 -9.56 24.94 -7.11
CA SER A 207 -10.21 23.99 -8.02
C SER A 207 -10.36 22.60 -7.40
N ILE A 208 -9.38 22.18 -6.59
CA ILE A 208 -9.46 20.96 -5.78
C ILE A 208 -10.68 21.02 -4.84
N ASN A 209 -10.82 22.13 -4.09
CA ASN A 209 -11.94 22.37 -3.18
C ASN A 209 -13.31 22.29 -3.89
N ASP A 210 -13.45 22.97 -5.03
CA ASP A 210 -14.66 22.96 -5.86
C ASP A 210 -15.02 21.53 -6.34
N ILE A 211 -14.03 20.74 -6.76
CA ILE A 211 -14.23 19.35 -7.20
C ILE A 211 -14.69 18.47 -6.03
N VAL A 212 -14.03 18.58 -4.87
CA VAL A 212 -14.38 17.83 -3.66
C VAL A 212 -15.81 18.16 -3.21
N HIS A 213 -16.17 19.44 -3.07
CA HIS A 213 -17.49 19.86 -2.59
C HIS A 213 -18.63 19.60 -3.61
N ARG A 214 -18.30 19.59 -4.91
CA ARG A 214 -19.22 19.18 -5.99
C ARG A 214 -19.63 17.71 -5.86
N PHE A 215 -18.64 16.82 -5.73
CA PHE A 215 -18.82 15.36 -5.79
C PHE A 215 -18.95 14.66 -4.42
N GLY A 216 -18.70 15.38 -3.32
CA GLY A 216 -18.77 14.91 -1.94
C GLY A 216 -19.96 13.98 -1.66
N GLY A 217 -19.67 12.94 -0.88
CA GLY A 217 -20.53 11.78 -0.66
C GLY A 217 -20.23 10.61 -1.61
N GLN A 218 -19.31 10.80 -2.56
CA GLN A 218 -18.96 9.84 -3.62
C GLN A 218 -17.44 9.85 -3.89
N PRO A 219 -16.60 9.30 -2.99
CA PRO A 219 -15.14 9.44 -3.06
C PRO A 219 -14.50 9.07 -4.42
N GLN A 220 -15.03 8.06 -5.10
CA GLN A 220 -14.54 7.63 -6.42
C GLN A 220 -14.75 8.70 -7.51
N GLN A 221 -15.80 9.52 -7.42
CA GLN A 221 -16.02 10.64 -8.34
C GLN A 221 -15.12 11.83 -8.03
N VAL A 222 -14.79 12.07 -6.75
CA VAL A 222 -13.80 13.07 -6.34
C VAL A 222 -12.42 12.71 -6.91
N VAL A 223 -11.96 11.48 -6.65
CA VAL A 223 -10.64 10.99 -7.11
C VAL A 223 -10.51 11.01 -8.63
N HIS A 224 -11.49 10.48 -9.37
CA HIS A 224 -11.43 10.53 -10.84
C HIS A 224 -11.45 11.97 -11.35
N ALA A 225 -12.32 12.85 -10.84
CA ALA A 225 -12.41 14.22 -11.34
C ALA A 225 -11.15 15.08 -11.06
N LEU A 226 -10.36 14.74 -10.03
CA LEU A 226 -9.06 15.37 -9.76
C LEU A 226 -7.98 14.89 -10.75
N ILE A 227 -7.93 13.59 -11.04
CA ILE A 227 -7.01 13.01 -12.03
C ILE A 227 -7.37 13.45 -13.45
N ASP A 228 -8.67 13.46 -13.80
CA ASP A 228 -9.18 14.00 -15.06
C ASP A 228 -8.74 15.47 -15.22
N ALA A 229 -8.83 16.30 -14.17
CA ALA A 229 -8.41 17.70 -14.22
C ALA A 229 -6.89 17.89 -14.41
N ALA A 230 -6.07 17.06 -13.76
CA ALA A 230 -4.62 17.08 -13.95
C ALA A 230 -4.20 16.65 -15.38
N ASN A 231 -4.89 15.64 -15.93
CA ASN A 231 -4.67 15.19 -17.30
C ASN A 231 -5.20 16.18 -18.36
N ASP A 232 -6.36 16.81 -18.15
CA ASP A 232 -6.87 17.90 -19.01
C ASP A 232 -5.94 19.13 -18.99
N ALA A 233 -5.27 19.38 -17.85
CA ALA A 233 -4.22 20.40 -17.71
C ALA A 233 -2.84 19.97 -18.27
N GLY A 234 -2.75 18.77 -18.86
CA GLY A 234 -1.64 18.32 -19.69
C GLY A 234 -0.93 17.04 -19.21
N GLY A 235 -1.25 16.49 -18.04
CA GLY A 235 -0.74 15.20 -17.57
C GLY A 235 0.79 15.07 -17.64
N LYS A 236 1.51 16.08 -17.11
CA LYS A 236 2.97 16.18 -17.19
C LYS A 236 3.69 15.05 -16.44
N ASP A 237 3.06 14.57 -15.37
CA ASP A 237 3.65 13.68 -14.40
C ASP A 237 2.70 12.54 -14.00
N ASN A 238 3.21 11.62 -13.19
CA ASN A 238 2.36 10.67 -12.48
C ASN A 238 1.43 11.43 -11.54
N VAL A 239 0.15 11.05 -11.49
CA VAL A 239 -0.84 11.73 -10.64
C VAL A 239 -1.57 10.72 -9.77
N THR A 240 -1.40 10.87 -8.46
CA THR A 240 -1.92 9.96 -7.46
C THR A 240 -2.70 10.71 -6.40
N VAL A 241 -3.86 10.17 -6.06
CA VAL A 241 -4.81 10.81 -5.15
C VAL A 241 -5.43 9.77 -4.24
N VAL A 242 -5.41 10.01 -2.93
CA VAL A 242 -6.20 9.30 -1.92
C VAL A 242 -7.10 10.32 -1.22
N TYR A 243 -8.40 10.06 -1.21
CA TYR A 243 -9.41 10.93 -0.61
C TYR A 243 -10.23 10.15 0.41
N VAL A 244 -10.41 10.71 1.61
CA VAL A 244 -11.25 10.17 2.68
C VAL A 244 -12.17 11.25 3.23
N GLU A 245 -13.46 10.94 3.31
CA GLU A 245 -14.49 11.80 3.90
C GLU A 245 -15.09 11.16 5.17
N GLY A 246 -15.42 12.01 6.14
CA GLY A 246 -16.18 11.61 7.33
C GLY A 246 -17.64 11.26 7.00
N GLU A 247 -18.34 10.73 8.01
CA GLU A 247 -19.74 10.29 7.90
C GLU A 247 -20.69 11.40 7.41
N ARG A 248 -20.41 12.65 7.79
CA ARG A 248 -21.28 13.82 7.57
C ARG A 248 -20.75 14.82 6.54
N PHE A 249 -19.47 14.75 6.14
CA PHE A 249 -18.79 15.71 5.25
C PHE A 249 -19.68 16.21 4.10
N ALA A 250 -20.21 15.27 3.32
CA ALA A 250 -21.40 15.49 2.52
C ALA A 250 -22.59 14.76 3.16
N PRO A 251 -23.66 15.48 3.57
CA PRO A 251 -24.89 14.84 4.03
C PRO A 251 -25.49 14.04 2.87
N VAL A 252 -25.95 12.82 3.18
CA VAL A 252 -26.53 11.89 2.19
C VAL A 252 -27.59 12.64 1.37
N ARG A 253 -27.33 12.84 0.06
CA ARG A 253 -28.20 13.60 -0.87
C ARG A 253 -29.51 12.88 -1.24
N ALA A 254 -30.10 12.16 -0.30
CA ALA A 254 -31.48 11.71 -0.34
C ALA A 254 -32.44 12.90 -0.18
N GLU A 255 -33.61 12.78 -0.80
CA GLU A 255 -34.84 13.58 -0.61
C GLU A 255 -34.81 15.11 -0.86
N SER A 256 -33.81 15.88 -0.42
CA SER A 256 -33.83 17.36 -0.49
C SER A 256 -34.01 17.91 -1.91
N ARG A 257 -33.47 17.24 -2.93
CA ARG A 257 -33.67 17.58 -4.35
C ARG A 257 -35.09 17.32 -4.89
N ARG A 258 -35.98 16.64 -4.15
CA ARG A 258 -37.41 16.53 -4.51
C ARG A 258 -38.20 17.77 -4.09
N ASN A 259 -38.08 18.23 -2.85
CA ASN A 259 -38.92 19.31 -2.33
C ASN A 259 -38.63 20.67 -2.99
N HIS A 260 -37.35 21.03 -3.15
CA HIS A 260 -36.97 22.31 -3.78
C HIS A 260 -37.40 22.47 -5.24
N ARG A 261 -37.71 21.37 -5.96
CA ARG A 261 -38.28 21.44 -7.31
C ARG A 261 -39.79 21.67 -7.31
N VAL A 262 -40.50 21.23 -6.27
CA VAL A 262 -41.95 21.42 -6.13
C VAL A 262 -42.28 22.86 -5.74
N GLU A 263 -41.57 23.43 -4.76
CA GLU A 263 -41.89 24.78 -4.25
C GLU A 263 -41.60 25.90 -5.26
N ARG A 264 -40.48 25.82 -6.00
CA ARG A 264 -40.22 26.75 -7.12
C ARG A 264 -41.24 26.60 -8.25
N SER A 265 -41.76 25.38 -8.50
CA SER A 265 -42.82 25.16 -9.47
C SER A 265 -44.16 25.76 -9.02
N ALA A 266 -44.46 25.76 -7.72
CA ALA A 266 -45.71 26.29 -7.17
C ALA A 266 -45.73 27.84 -7.11
N ARG A 267 -44.58 28.49 -6.95
CA ARG A 267 -44.48 29.96 -6.90
C ARG A 267 -44.51 30.57 -8.31
N GLY A 268 -43.72 30.04 -9.24
CA GLY A 268 -43.60 30.56 -10.61
C GLY A 268 -44.87 30.47 -11.47
N SER A 269 -45.86 29.67 -11.05
CA SER A 269 -47.14 29.48 -11.75
C SER A 269 -48.28 30.39 -11.26
N ARG A 270 -48.06 31.25 -10.25
CA ARG A 270 -49.08 32.21 -9.77
C ARG A 270 -48.87 33.66 -10.24
N GLU A 271 -47.67 34.03 -10.67
CA GLU A 271 -47.32 35.41 -11.08
C GLU A 271 -47.39 35.65 -12.60
N ARG A 272 -47.89 34.68 -13.39
CA ARG A 272 -48.07 34.78 -14.85
C ARG A 272 -49.55 34.84 -15.30
N ALA A 273 -50.44 35.30 -14.43
CA ALA A 273 -51.88 35.31 -14.67
C ALA A 273 -52.56 36.68 -14.36
N SER A 274 -51.82 37.80 -14.46
CA SER A 274 -52.36 39.13 -14.13
C SER A 274 -51.64 40.32 -14.79
N ALA A 275 -51.33 40.26 -16.09
CA ALA A 275 -50.80 41.41 -16.85
C ALA A 275 -50.91 41.25 -18.39
N SER A 276 -52.03 41.63 -19.02
CA SER A 276 -52.12 41.74 -20.50
C SER A 276 -53.29 42.61 -21.04
N GLU A 277 -53.44 43.84 -20.54
CA GLU A 277 -54.21 44.93 -21.17
C GLU A 277 -53.44 46.24 -20.98
N GLY A 278 -53.34 47.18 -21.93
CA GLY A 278 -53.72 47.13 -23.34
C GLY A 278 -53.43 48.46 -24.08
N SER A 279 -53.19 48.39 -25.39
CA SER A 279 -53.01 49.51 -26.35
C SER A 279 -51.73 50.38 -26.25
N GLY A 280 -51.23 50.78 -27.42
CA GLY A 280 -50.11 51.70 -27.65
C GLY A 280 -49.86 51.82 -29.15
N GLY A 281 -50.06 53.00 -29.74
CA GLY A 281 -50.09 53.19 -31.20
C GLY A 281 -48.71 53.34 -31.85
N GLY A 282 -48.62 53.04 -33.15
CA GLY A 282 -47.40 53.20 -33.96
C GLY A 282 -47.45 54.39 -34.94
N VAL A 283 -46.29 54.98 -35.24
CA VAL A 283 -46.06 56.07 -36.22
C VAL A 283 -44.70 55.85 -36.94
N LEU A 284 -44.54 56.48 -38.12
CA LEU A 284 -43.41 56.51 -39.06
C LEU A 284 -42.06 56.98 -38.43
N ALA A 285 -40.86 57.06 -39.06
CA ALA A 285 -40.35 57.02 -40.46
C ALA A 285 -38.83 56.64 -40.47
N THR A 286 -38.19 55.83 -41.36
CA THR A 286 -37.81 55.93 -42.81
C THR A 286 -36.35 56.45 -43.13
N ILE A 287 -35.66 55.82 -44.11
CA ILE A 287 -34.46 56.24 -44.92
C ILE A 287 -33.01 55.94 -44.43
N GLY A 288 -32.16 55.40 -45.36
CA GLY A 288 -30.67 55.33 -45.33
C GLY A 288 -30.11 53.90 -45.59
N ASN A 289 -29.59 53.43 -46.74
CA ASN A 289 -28.82 53.99 -47.90
C ASN A 289 -27.40 54.51 -47.54
N THR A 290 -26.28 54.29 -48.27
CA THR A 290 -25.91 53.57 -49.55
C THR A 290 -24.36 53.62 -49.74
N THR A 291 -23.56 52.84 -50.51
CA THR A 291 -23.53 51.47 -51.15
C THR A 291 -22.17 51.26 -51.90
N TRP A 292 -21.77 50.00 -52.22
CA TRP A 292 -20.68 49.57 -53.18
C TRP A 292 -19.20 49.73 -52.69
N VAL A 293 -18.15 49.05 -53.21
CA VAL A 293 -17.71 48.68 -54.60
C VAL A 293 -17.10 47.23 -54.70
N ARG A 294 -16.70 46.76 -55.91
CA ARG A 294 -16.29 45.39 -56.31
C ARG A 294 -14.91 45.32 -57.01
N GLN A 295 -14.40 44.07 -57.17
CA GLN A 295 -13.44 43.58 -58.23
C GLN A 295 -11.94 43.94 -58.12
N ALA A 296 -10.96 43.17 -58.67
CA ALA A 296 -10.98 41.89 -59.42
C ALA A 296 -9.59 41.15 -59.51
N LEU A 297 -9.62 39.81 -59.68
CA LEU A 297 -8.75 38.87 -60.48
C LEU A 297 -7.19 38.93 -60.36
N GLY A 298 -6.39 37.85 -60.53
CA GLY A 298 -6.55 36.41 -60.87
C GLY A 298 -5.31 35.60 -60.35
N ALA A 299 -4.97 34.34 -60.71
CA ALA A 299 -5.34 33.45 -61.83
C ALA A 299 -5.23 31.93 -61.47
N ALA A 300 -5.20 31.03 -62.48
CA ALA A 300 -5.26 29.54 -62.39
C ALA A 300 -4.06 28.86 -61.66
N GLY A 301 -4.06 27.58 -61.22
CA GLY A 301 -4.86 26.35 -61.52
C GLY A 301 -3.92 25.22 -62.05
N PRO A 302 -4.29 23.91 -62.22
CA PRO A 302 -5.54 23.13 -62.06
C PRO A 302 -5.32 21.98 -60.99
N PRO A 303 -5.85 20.71 -61.03
CA PRO A 303 -6.98 20.08 -61.75
C PRO A 303 -8.01 19.32 -60.85
N THR A 304 -9.08 18.81 -61.46
CA THR A 304 -10.22 18.14 -60.79
C THR A 304 -10.11 16.62 -60.69
N ARG A 305 -10.62 16.03 -59.59
CA ARG A 305 -11.07 14.62 -59.50
C ARG A 305 -12.41 14.53 -58.76
N GLN A 306 -13.33 13.71 -59.26
CA GLN A 306 -14.63 13.41 -58.61
C GLN A 306 -14.51 12.22 -57.65
N PRO A 307 -15.11 12.28 -56.45
CA PRO A 307 -15.51 11.09 -55.70
C PRO A 307 -16.84 10.54 -56.27
N ARG A 308 -16.89 9.23 -56.54
CA ARG A 308 -18.15 8.53 -56.82
C ARG A 308 -18.93 8.34 -55.52
N TRP A 309 -20.24 8.63 -55.53
CA TRP A 309 -21.13 8.23 -54.45
C TRP A 309 -21.38 6.72 -54.51
N GLY A 310 -20.75 5.97 -53.62
CA GLY A 310 -21.09 4.57 -53.35
C GLY A 310 -22.19 4.50 -52.30
N ALA A 311 -23.35 3.96 -52.66
CA ALA A 311 -24.43 3.71 -51.68
C ALA A 311 -24.01 2.59 -50.72
N VAL A 312 -23.92 2.89 -49.42
CA VAL A 312 -23.63 1.90 -48.37
C VAL A 312 -24.93 1.50 -47.68
N GLU A 313 -25.17 0.19 -47.61
CA GLU A 313 -26.50 -0.37 -47.43
C GLU A 313 -26.93 -0.46 -45.94
N PRO A 314 -28.12 0.06 -45.55
CA PRO A 314 -28.49 0.18 -44.13
C PRO A 314 -28.61 -1.14 -43.35
N GLN A 315 -28.82 -2.27 -44.04
CA GLN A 315 -29.25 -3.52 -43.43
C GLN A 315 -28.23 -4.16 -42.48
N ARG A 316 -26.93 -3.86 -42.61
CA ARG A 316 -25.89 -4.51 -41.77
C ARG A 316 -25.95 -4.07 -40.30
N ARG A 317 -26.18 -2.79 -39.99
CA ARG A 317 -26.18 -2.29 -38.60
C ARG A 317 -27.32 -2.88 -37.76
N VAL A 318 -28.49 -3.11 -38.36
CA VAL A 318 -29.65 -3.69 -37.65
C VAL A 318 -29.38 -5.12 -37.20
N LYS A 319 -28.75 -5.96 -38.03
CA LYS A 319 -28.42 -7.36 -37.67
C LYS A 319 -27.48 -7.43 -36.46
N THR A 320 -26.44 -6.60 -36.41
CA THR A 320 -25.49 -6.59 -35.28
C THR A 320 -26.17 -6.23 -33.96
N ILE A 321 -27.04 -5.22 -33.95
CA ILE A 321 -27.78 -4.81 -32.73
C ILE A 321 -28.70 -5.93 -32.24
N VAL A 322 -29.42 -6.60 -33.15
CA VAL A 322 -30.29 -7.74 -32.80
C VAL A 322 -29.49 -8.92 -32.25
N GLN A 323 -28.30 -9.22 -32.79
CA GLN A 323 -27.44 -10.29 -32.28
C GLN A 323 -26.94 -10.01 -30.86
N VAL A 324 -26.47 -8.79 -30.57
CA VAL A 324 -26.03 -8.40 -29.22
C VAL A 324 -27.18 -8.49 -28.21
N ALA A 325 -28.38 -8.03 -28.58
CA ALA A 325 -29.56 -8.14 -27.73
C ALA A 325 -29.95 -9.60 -27.43
N LEU A 326 -29.81 -10.50 -28.41
CA LEU A 326 -30.12 -11.93 -28.24
C LEU A 326 -29.14 -12.62 -27.27
N VAL A 327 -27.84 -12.29 -27.34
CA VAL A 327 -26.82 -12.82 -26.43
C VAL A 327 -27.04 -12.32 -25.00
N ALA A 328 -27.33 -11.04 -24.82
CA ALA A 328 -27.65 -10.46 -23.50
C ALA A 328 -28.90 -11.11 -22.88
N LEU A 329 -29.95 -11.36 -23.68
CA LEU A 329 -31.15 -12.06 -23.22
C LEU A 329 -30.85 -13.51 -22.80
N LEU A 330 -30.04 -14.23 -23.58
CA LEU A 330 -29.65 -15.61 -23.26
C LEU A 330 -28.86 -15.69 -21.94
N ALA A 331 -27.92 -14.76 -21.72
CA ALA A 331 -27.16 -14.66 -20.47
C ALA A 331 -28.05 -14.33 -19.25
N ALA A 332 -29.05 -13.47 -19.41
CA ALA A 332 -30.01 -13.18 -18.35
C ALA A 332 -30.89 -14.40 -18.00
N VAL A 333 -31.27 -15.21 -19.01
CA VAL A 333 -32.03 -16.45 -18.80
C VAL A 333 -31.19 -17.52 -18.11
N THR A 334 -29.92 -17.73 -18.49
CA THR A 334 -29.05 -18.70 -17.81
C THR A 334 -28.71 -18.28 -16.38
N ALA A 335 -28.45 -16.99 -16.13
CA ALA A 335 -28.25 -16.47 -14.77
C ALA A 335 -29.50 -16.67 -13.89
N ARG A 336 -30.70 -16.46 -14.44
CA ARG A 336 -31.96 -16.71 -13.72
C ARG A 336 -32.20 -18.20 -13.47
N ALA A 337 -31.86 -19.07 -14.42
CA ALA A 337 -31.94 -20.52 -14.24
C ALA A 337 -30.99 -20.99 -13.12
N LEU A 338 -29.74 -20.53 -13.10
CA LEU A 338 -28.77 -20.83 -12.04
C LEU A 338 -29.20 -20.29 -10.67
N TYR A 339 -29.86 -19.12 -10.62
CA TYR A 339 -30.42 -18.58 -9.37
C TYR A 339 -31.59 -19.42 -8.84
N GLN A 340 -32.45 -19.91 -9.72
CA GLN A 340 -33.59 -20.76 -9.35
C GLN A 340 -33.17 -22.22 -9.05
N TRP A 341 -32.10 -22.71 -9.65
CA TRP A 341 -31.54 -24.05 -9.43
C TRP A 341 -30.54 -24.08 -8.27
N ARG A 342 -30.96 -23.60 -7.09
CA ARG A 342 -30.25 -23.77 -5.82
C ARG A 342 -30.78 -25.00 -5.08
N PRO A 343 -30.02 -26.11 -4.98
CA PRO A 343 -30.41 -27.25 -4.16
C PRO A 343 -30.51 -26.83 -2.69
N SER A 344 -31.64 -27.10 -2.03
CA SER A 344 -31.85 -26.80 -0.62
C SER A 344 -31.15 -27.82 0.28
N TRP A 345 -29.83 -27.74 0.34
CA TRP A 345 -29.02 -28.48 1.32
C TRP A 345 -29.25 -27.90 2.72
N PRO A 346 -29.57 -28.72 3.74
CA PRO A 346 -29.71 -28.22 5.10
C PRO A 346 -28.34 -27.84 5.66
N LEU A 347 -28.10 -26.54 5.83
CA LEU A 347 -26.92 -26.04 6.53
C LEU A 347 -27.07 -26.34 8.04
N PRO A 348 -26.04 -26.91 8.71
CA PRO A 348 -26.05 -27.05 10.15
C PRO A 348 -26.05 -25.66 10.80
N VAL A 349 -27.02 -25.39 11.67
CA VAL A 349 -27.11 -24.12 12.40
C VAL A 349 -25.94 -24.02 13.37
N PRO A 350 -25.05 -23.01 13.28
CA PRO A 350 -24.01 -22.80 14.27
C PRO A 350 -24.66 -22.52 15.63
N ALA A 351 -24.18 -23.20 16.68
CA ALA A 351 -24.62 -22.91 18.04
C ALA A 351 -24.32 -21.44 18.39
N ARG A 352 -25.16 -20.82 19.24
CA ARG A 352 -24.98 -19.43 19.66
C ARG A 352 -23.65 -19.26 20.40
N ILE A 353 -22.63 -18.75 19.71
CA ILE A 353 -21.42 -18.26 20.34
C ILE A 353 -21.80 -16.98 21.10
N ALA A 354 -21.65 -17.00 22.43
CA ALA A 354 -21.88 -15.83 23.27
C ALA A 354 -20.78 -14.78 23.00
N PRO A 355 -21.08 -13.48 23.10
CA PRO A 355 -20.10 -12.42 22.85
C PRO A 355 -19.10 -12.33 24.01
N LEU A 356 -18.07 -13.16 23.99
CA LEU A 356 -16.86 -12.97 24.79
C LEU A 356 -16.05 -11.81 24.20
N VAL A 357 -16.47 -10.59 24.55
CA VAL A 357 -15.63 -9.39 24.44
C VAL A 357 -14.55 -9.50 25.52
N SER A 358 -13.57 -10.38 25.26
CA SER A 358 -12.37 -10.48 26.07
C SER A 358 -11.57 -9.20 25.88
N SER A 359 -11.43 -8.40 26.94
CA SER A 359 -10.59 -7.21 26.91
C SER A 359 -9.14 -7.62 26.63
N ALA A 360 -8.59 -7.20 25.50
CA ALA A 360 -7.23 -7.52 25.07
C ALA A 360 -6.23 -7.17 26.18
N THR A 361 -5.71 -8.19 26.85
CA THR A 361 -4.93 -8.01 28.07
C THR A 361 -3.48 -7.76 27.68
N VAL A 362 -2.96 -6.58 28.04
CA VAL A 362 -1.56 -6.23 27.79
C VAL A 362 -0.73 -6.64 29.01
N LEU A 363 0.14 -7.64 28.83
CA LEU A 363 1.14 -8.03 29.82
C LEU A 363 2.47 -7.38 29.43
N VAL A 364 2.91 -6.40 30.22
CA VAL A 364 4.23 -5.77 30.01
C VAL A 364 5.31 -6.62 30.69
N VAL A 365 6.43 -6.84 30.00
CA VAL A 365 7.59 -7.62 30.46
C VAL A 365 8.77 -6.66 30.57
N GLN A 366 9.20 -6.35 31.80
CA GLN A 366 10.39 -5.53 32.04
C GLN A 366 11.68 -6.32 31.74
N PRO A 367 12.86 -5.68 31.60
CA PRO A 367 14.12 -6.38 31.32
C PRO A 367 14.61 -7.32 32.44
N THR A 368 13.94 -7.31 33.60
CA THR A 368 14.15 -8.24 34.73
C THR A 368 13.11 -9.37 34.79
N ASP A 369 12.07 -9.32 33.96
CA ASP A 369 11.01 -10.31 33.88
C ASP A 369 11.30 -11.35 32.79
N SER A 370 10.55 -12.46 32.79
CA SER A 370 10.62 -13.50 31.75
C SER A 370 9.44 -13.38 30.77
N ILE A 371 9.75 -13.42 29.47
CA ILE A 371 8.79 -13.52 28.38
C ILE A 371 8.01 -14.83 28.47
N ALA A 372 8.67 -15.95 28.80
CA ALA A 372 8.01 -17.24 29.00
C ALA A 372 7.00 -17.20 30.17
N ALA A 373 7.38 -16.60 31.31
CA ALA A 373 6.47 -16.43 32.45
C ALA A 373 5.30 -15.47 32.16
N ALA A 374 5.45 -14.52 31.23
CA ALA A 374 4.33 -13.75 30.70
C ALA A 374 3.43 -14.60 29.78
N LEU A 375 4.02 -15.41 28.90
CA LEU A 375 3.32 -16.34 28.00
C LEU A 375 2.58 -17.48 28.73
N GLU A 376 2.99 -17.87 29.94
CA GLU A 376 2.21 -18.79 30.78
C GLU A 376 0.96 -18.14 31.40
N ARG A 377 0.96 -16.81 31.55
CA ARG A 377 -0.17 -16.01 32.08
C ARG A 377 -1.07 -15.45 30.97
N ALA A 378 -0.61 -15.44 29.72
CA ALA A 378 -1.31 -14.88 28.58
C ALA A 378 -2.39 -15.85 28.02
N GLY A 379 -3.63 -15.39 27.96
CA GLY A 379 -4.72 -16.08 27.26
C GLY A 379 -4.93 -15.58 25.82
N PRO A 380 -5.69 -16.29 24.97
CA PRO A 380 -6.01 -15.82 23.62
C PRO A 380 -6.62 -14.41 23.62
N GLY A 381 -6.12 -13.54 22.75
CA GLY A 381 -6.41 -12.10 22.71
C GLY A 381 -5.46 -11.23 23.56
N SER A 382 -4.49 -11.82 24.26
CA SER A 382 -3.48 -11.06 25.02
C SER A 382 -2.35 -10.55 24.12
N THR A 383 -1.80 -9.38 24.46
CA THR A 383 -0.52 -8.88 23.92
C THR A 383 0.54 -8.95 25.02
N VAL A 384 1.63 -9.66 24.78
CA VAL A 384 2.84 -9.63 25.62
C VAL A 384 3.76 -8.56 25.03
N LEU A 385 3.88 -7.42 25.72
CA LEU A 385 4.68 -6.27 25.29
C LEU A 385 6.00 -6.26 26.07
N VAL A 386 7.12 -6.39 25.36
CA VAL A 386 8.44 -6.62 25.94
C VAL A 386 9.29 -5.35 25.84
N GLU A 387 9.90 -4.93 26.95
CA GLU A 387 10.78 -3.75 26.96
C GLU A 387 12.13 -4.03 26.26
N PRO A 388 12.85 -2.99 25.79
CA PRO A 388 14.24 -3.11 25.33
C PRO A 388 15.15 -3.81 26.35
N GLY A 389 15.91 -4.83 25.92
CA GLY A 389 16.77 -5.62 26.82
C GLY A 389 17.24 -6.96 26.23
N GLU A 390 18.08 -7.68 26.98
CA GLU A 390 18.49 -9.06 26.65
C GLU A 390 17.70 -10.09 27.48
N TYR A 391 16.99 -10.99 26.80
CA TYR A 391 16.18 -12.05 27.40
C TYR A 391 16.83 -13.41 27.14
N ARG A 392 17.58 -13.91 28.13
CA ARG A 392 18.35 -15.18 28.05
C ARG A 392 17.48 -16.40 28.41
N GLU A 393 16.44 -16.62 27.61
CA GLU A 393 15.42 -17.66 27.81
C GLU A 393 14.96 -18.28 26.48
N ARG A 394 14.18 -19.35 26.56
CA ARG A 394 13.53 -19.98 25.41
C ARG A 394 12.05 -19.60 25.36
N VAL A 395 11.61 -19.01 24.26
CA VAL A 395 10.26 -18.49 24.10
C VAL A 395 9.38 -19.52 23.41
N VAL A 396 8.27 -19.92 24.04
CA VAL A 396 7.28 -20.84 23.45
C VAL A 396 5.95 -20.09 23.29
N LEU A 397 5.58 -19.83 22.04
CA LEU A 397 4.40 -19.04 21.69
C LEU A 397 3.10 -19.78 22.02
N ARG A 398 2.00 -19.04 22.12
CA ARG A 398 0.66 -19.54 22.51
C ARG A 398 -0.38 -19.11 21.49
N SER A 399 -1.39 -19.94 21.25
CA SER A 399 -2.48 -19.65 20.32
C SER A 399 -3.23 -18.37 20.70
N GLY A 400 -3.46 -17.49 19.73
CA GLY A 400 -4.11 -16.20 19.92
C GLY A 400 -3.32 -15.18 20.75
N VAL A 401 -2.04 -15.42 21.06
CA VAL A 401 -1.20 -14.48 21.81
C VAL A 401 -0.23 -13.78 20.87
N ARG A 402 -0.13 -12.46 21.05
CA ARG A 402 0.70 -11.55 20.26
C ARG A 402 1.90 -11.09 21.09
N VAL A 403 3.11 -11.43 20.68
CA VAL A 403 4.36 -11.11 21.38
C VAL A 403 5.10 -10.02 20.62
N VAL A 404 5.42 -8.91 21.28
CA VAL A 404 5.85 -7.65 20.63
C VAL A 404 6.97 -6.99 21.42
N SER A 405 8.10 -6.70 20.77
CA SER A 405 9.08 -5.74 21.32
C SER A 405 8.49 -4.33 21.27
N ARG A 406 8.53 -3.58 22.38
CA ARG A 406 7.97 -2.22 22.46
C ARG A 406 8.60 -1.28 21.42
N VAL A 407 9.91 -1.41 21.23
CA VAL A 407 10.68 -0.70 20.20
C VAL A 407 11.22 -1.74 19.20
N PRO A 408 11.08 -1.56 17.89
CA PRO A 408 11.63 -2.44 16.86
C PRO A 408 13.11 -2.80 17.09
N ARG A 409 13.45 -4.08 16.93
CA ARG A 409 14.79 -4.69 17.16
C ARG A 409 15.42 -4.41 18.54
N ALA A 410 14.69 -3.87 19.52
CA ALA A 410 15.28 -3.50 20.83
C ALA A 410 15.26 -4.61 21.89
N ALA A 411 14.29 -5.54 21.83
CA ALA A 411 14.29 -6.75 22.66
C ALA A 411 15.07 -7.88 21.96
N THR A 412 16.11 -8.38 22.62
CA THR A 412 17.02 -9.41 22.09
C THR A 412 16.81 -10.73 22.83
N ILE A 413 16.28 -11.74 22.14
CA ILE A 413 16.17 -13.11 22.63
C ILE A 413 17.49 -13.83 22.39
N ARG A 414 18.00 -14.50 23.43
CA ARG A 414 19.16 -15.39 23.36
C ARG A 414 18.86 -16.68 24.11
N LEU A 415 19.48 -17.78 23.71
CA LEU A 415 19.37 -19.02 24.48
C LEU A 415 20.03 -18.87 25.88
N PRO A 416 19.53 -19.58 26.91
CA PRO A 416 20.22 -19.68 28.20
C PRO A 416 21.51 -20.51 28.07
N GLY A 417 22.47 -20.29 28.98
CA GLY A 417 23.77 -21.00 29.00
C GLY A 417 23.72 -22.51 29.24
N THR A 418 22.53 -23.09 29.38
CA THR A 418 22.25 -24.53 29.49
C THR A 418 21.72 -25.15 28.19
N ALA A 419 21.43 -24.36 27.16
CA ALA A 419 20.92 -24.82 25.89
C ALA A 419 22.00 -25.47 25.01
N SER A 420 21.57 -26.28 24.04
CA SER A 420 22.44 -26.95 23.08
C SER A 420 22.29 -26.40 21.66
N GLU A 421 23.23 -26.74 20.77
CA GLU A 421 23.09 -26.53 19.32
C GLU A 421 21.85 -27.21 18.69
N ARG A 422 21.04 -27.97 19.45
CA ARG A 422 19.77 -28.55 18.97
C ARG A 422 18.54 -27.77 19.42
N ASP A 423 18.69 -26.76 20.27
CA ASP A 423 17.57 -26.04 20.83
C ASP A 423 17.20 -24.81 19.97
N PRO A 424 15.93 -24.68 19.55
CA PRO A 424 15.40 -23.44 19.00
C PRO A 424 15.17 -22.39 20.11
N ALA A 425 15.53 -21.13 19.84
CA ALA A 425 15.27 -20.01 20.77
C ALA A 425 13.78 -19.65 20.86
N VAL A 426 13.09 -19.61 19.71
CA VAL A 426 11.64 -19.37 19.65
C VAL A 426 10.93 -20.58 19.04
N VAL A 427 9.81 -21.00 19.63
CA VAL A 427 9.01 -22.17 19.20
C VAL A 427 7.54 -21.81 19.05
N ALA A 428 6.95 -22.20 17.93
CA ALA A 428 5.51 -22.18 17.68
C ALA A 428 5.06 -23.56 17.18
N ALA A 429 4.59 -24.42 18.08
CA ALA A 429 4.21 -25.80 17.76
C ALA A 429 2.72 -26.05 18.06
N GLY A 430 1.93 -26.41 17.05
CA GLY A 430 0.49 -26.66 17.20
C GLY A 430 -0.33 -25.45 17.65
N VAL A 431 0.13 -24.23 17.35
CA VAL A 431 -0.53 -22.96 17.73
C VAL A 431 -1.27 -22.34 16.55
N SER A 432 -2.28 -21.50 16.83
CA SER A 432 -3.05 -20.79 15.79
C SER A 432 -3.26 -19.33 16.17
N GLY A 433 -3.29 -18.43 15.18
CA GLY A 433 -3.40 -16.99 15.41
C GLY A 433 -2.34 -16.39 16.35
N ALA A 434 -1.12 -16.93 16.37
CA ALA A 434 -0.01 -16.36 17.14
C ALA A 434 0.71 -15.26 16.36
N GLU A 435 1.32 -14.29 17.05
CA GLU A 435 2.18 -13.28 16.41
C GLU A 435 3.51 -13.09 17.17
N LEU A 436 4.59 -12.84 16.44
CA LEU A 436 5.90 -12.43 16.94
C LEU A 436 6.39 -11.20 16.15
N VAL A 437 6.65 -10.08 16.85
CA VAL A 437 6.97 -8.79 16.21
C VAL A 437 8.14 -8.06 16.88
N GLY A 438 9.10 -7.57 16.10
CA GLY A 438 10.08 -6.58 16.55
C GLY A 438 11.31 -7.11 17.31
N PHE A 439 11.58 -8.41 17.32
CA PHE A 439 12.64 -9.04 18.14
C PHE A 439 13.94 -9.29 17.37
N ARG A 440 15.07 -9.16 18.05
CA ARG A 440 16.32 -9.80 17.61
C ARG A 440 16.44 -11.19 18.22
N ILE A 441 16.91 -12.17 17.47
CA ILE A 441 17.16 -13.55 17.93
C ILE A 441 18.62 -13.86 17.60
N VAL A 442 19.47 -13.89 18.63
CA VAL A 442 20.94 -13.77 18.44
C VAL A 442 21.67 -14.96 19.05
N GLY A 443 22.42 -15.68 18.22
CA GLY A 443 23.46 -16.60 18.67
C GLY A 443 24.74 -15.87 19.04
N ASP A 444 25.44 -16.35 20.07
CA ASP A 444 26.78 -15.86 20.42
C ASP A 444 27.73 -17.02 20.74
N ALA A 445 29.03 -16.72 20.89
CA ALA A 445 30.06 -17.73 21.10
C ALA A 445 29.97 -18.47 22.45
N ALA A 446 29.17 -17.97 23.41
CA ALA A 446 28.89 -18.63 24.68
C ALA A 446 27.59 -19.45 24.62
N THR A 447 26.65 -19.05 23.77
CA THR A 447 25.34 -19.67 23.56
C THR A 447 25.02 -19.77 22.06
N PRO A 448 25.57 -20.79 21.36
CA PRO A 448 25.31 -21.01 19.93
C PRO A 448 23.83 -21.26 19.65
N LEU A 449 23.27 -20.51 18.70
CA LEU A 449 21.85 -20.58 18.37
C LEU A 449 21.56 -21.80 17.48
N GLY A 450 21.06 -22.89 18.07
CA GLY A 450 20.74 -24.11 17.32
C GLY A 450 19.72 -23.88 16.21
N THR A 451 18.63 -23.18 16.53
CA THR A 451 17.66 -22.66 15.55
C THR A 451 17.10 -21.33 16.04
N GLY A 452 16.91 -20.35 15.16
CA GLY A 452 16.31 -19.07 15.55
C GLY A 452 14.84 -19.24 15.93
N LEU A 453 14.03 -19.53 14.93
CA LEU A 453 12.60 -19.79 15.04
C LEU A 453 12.26 -21.18 14.48
N LEU A 454 11.63 -22.03 15.30
CA LEU A 454 11.00 -23.28 14.87
C LEU A 454 9.48 -23.12 14.87
N VAL A 455 8.86 -23.30 13.71
CA VAL A 455 7.41 -23.37 13.52
C VAL A 455 7.05 -24.78 13.11
N LYS A 456 6.10 -25.41 13.83
CA LYS A 456 5.63 -26.76 13.55
C LYS A 456 4.10 -26.84 13.56
N ASP A 457 3.51 -27.29 12.45
CA ASP A 457 2.07 -27.51 12.26
C ASP A 457 1.20 -26.37 12.85
N ALA A 458 1.49 -25.12 12.48
CA ALA A 458 0.99 -23.92 13.17
C ALA A 458 0.62 -22.76 12.23
N GLU A 459 -0.22 -21.85 12.72
CA GLU A 459 -0.48 -20.53 12.13
C GLU A 459 0.19 -19.44 12.99
N LEU A 460 1.15 -18.74 12.38
CA LEU A 460 2.00 -17.74 13.02
C LEU A 460 2.26 -16.58 12.05
N SER A 461 2.14 -15.35 12.53
CA SER A 461 2.67 -14.15 11.86
C SER A 461 4.02 -13.78 12.50
N VAL A 462 5.06 -13.67 11.70
CA VAL A 462 6.43 -13.31 12.10
C VAL A 462 6.80 -12.07 11.32
N VAL A 463 7.07 -10.95 11.99
CA VAL A 463 7.35 -9.72 11.26
C VAL A 463 8.34 -8.82 11.97
N ASP A 464 9.20 -8.15 11.21
CA ASP A 464 10.16 -7.17 11.75
C ASP A 464 11.10 -7.80 12.80
N ILE A 465 11.57 -9.03 12.54
CA ILE A 465 12.55 -9.71 13.39
C ILE A 465 13.93 -9.74 12.74
N GLU A 466 14.98 -9.79 13.56
CA GLU A 466 16.34 -10.05 13.13
C GLU A 466 16.75 -11.45 13.62
N ILE A 467 17.38 -12.28 12.79
CA ILE A 467 17.99 -13.56 13.21
C ILE A 467 19.42 -13.66 12.71
N THR A 468 20.36 -13.84 13.65
CA THR A 468 21.79 -13.97 13.37
C THR A 468 22.48 -15.00 14.26
N GLY A 469 23.59 -15.57 13.76
CA GLY A 469 24.38 -16.58 14.50
C GLY A 469 23.75 -17.98 14.59
N ALA A 470 22.68 -18.28 13.85
CA ALA A 470 22.03 -19.59 13.86
C ALA A 470 22.88 -20.67 13.15
N VAL A 471 23.26 -21.74 13.87
CA VAL A 471 24.26 -22.71 13.40
C VAL A 471 23.71 -23.83 12.51
N ASN A 472 22.42 -24.20 12.66
CA ASN A 472 21.77 -25.16 11.75
C ASN A 472 20.84 -24.45 10.77
N VAL A 473 19.90 -23.65 11.29
CA VAL A 473 18.91 -22.92 10.50
C VAL A 473 18.31 -21.73 11.28
N ALA A 474 18.17 -20.56 10.66
CA ALA A 474 17.59 -19.38 11.28
C ALA A 474 16.06 -19.48 11.41
N ILE A 475 15.33 -19.80 10.33
CA ILE A 475 13.88 -20.06 10.35
C ILE A 475 13.59 -21.46 9.83
N HIS A 476 12.91 -22.30 10.61
CA HIS A 476 12.51 -23.66 10.22
C HIS A 476 10.99 -23.82 10.31
N LEU A 477 10.36 -24.14 9.18
CA LEU A 477 8.91 -24.35 9.04
C LEU A 477 8.66 -25.83 8.69
N ASP A 478 8.11 -26.62 9.61
CA ASP A 478 7.79 -28.06 9.47
C ASP A 478 6.26 -28.25 9.58
N ASP A 479 5.56 -28.30 8.45
CA ASP A 479 4.09 -28.39 8.35
C ASP A 479 3.73 -29.64 7.53
N LEU A 480 3.89 -30.80 8.18
CA LEU A 480 3.81 -32.12 7.55
C LEU A 480 2.39 -32.69 7.55
N ASP A 481 1.63 -32.46 8.60
CA ASP A 481 0.32 -33.09 8.79
C ASP A 481 -0.81 -32.33 8.09
N ASN A 482 -0.54 -31.13 7.56
CA ASN A 482 -1.53 -30.17 7.06
C ASN A 482 -1.80 -30.28 5.53
N LEU A 483 -2.10 -31.49 5.07
CA LEU A 483 -2.36 -31.79 3.65
C LEU A 483 -3.56 -31.03 3.04
N ASN A 484 -4.34 -30.32 3.84
CA ASN A 484 -5.48 -29.48 3.41
C ASN A 484 -5.10 -28.01 3.16
N GLY A 485 -3.82 -27.62 3.29
CA GLY A 485 -3.32 -26.31 2.88
C GLY A 485 -3.72 -25.14 3.78
N ALA A 486 -3.89 -25.38 5.09
CA ALA A 486 -4.43 -24.41 6.04
C ALA A 486 -3.40 -23.75 6.98
N ALA A 487 -2.09 -24.02 6.85
CA ALA A 487 -1.06 -23.31 7.61
C ALA A 487 -0.76 -21.93 6.99
N ARG A 488 -1.14 -20.86 7.70
CA ARG A 488 -1.07 -19.48 7.21
C ARG A 488 0.19 -18.75 7.68
N VAL A 489 1.29 -19.50 7.88
CA VAL A 489 2.57 -18.94 8.33
C VAL A 489 3.01 -17.81 7.41
N THR A 490 3.26 -16.65 7.99
CA THR A 490 3.68 -15.45 7.27
C THR A 490 4.96 -14.92 7.90
N VAL A 491 6.01 -14.69 7.11
CA VAL A 491 7.28 -14.09 7.54
C VAL A 491 7.51 -12.84 6.70
N MET A 492 7.61 -11.67 7.32
CA MET A 492 7.75 -10.39 6.61
C MET A 492 8.75 -9.42 7.23
N ALA A 493 9.27 -8.47 6.44
CA ALA A 493 10.13 -7.36 6.89
C ALA A 493 11.27 -7.75 7.85
N SER A 494 11.77 -8.99 7.75
CA SER A 494 12.70 -9.58 8.71
C SER A 494 14.10 -9.74 8.10
N ASP A 495 15.13 -9.49 8.92
CA ASP A 495 16.53 -9.59 8.55
C ASP A 495 17.10 -10.92 9.04
N VAL A 496 17.44 -11.82 8.12
CA VAL A 496 18.06 -13.11 8.43
C VAL A 496 19.48 -13.08 7.87
N HIS A 497 20.47 -12.86 8.73
CA HIS A 497 21.84 -12.62 8.26
C HIS A 497 22.94 -13.14 9.18
N ASP A 498 24.12 -13.40 8.60
CA ASP A 498 25.32 -13.91 9.29
C ASP A 498 25.05 -15.21 10.07
N ASN A 499 24.22 -16.09 9.50
CA ASN A 499 23.92 -17.40 10.07
C ASN A 499 24.87 -18.46 9.45
N PRO A 500 25.66 -19.19 10.25
CA PRO A 500 26.47 -20.31 9.74
C PRO A 500 25.62 -21.43 9.10
N GLY A 501 24.41 -21.64 9.59
CA GLY A 501 23.42 -22.55 9.03
C GLY A 501 22.53 -21.91 7.95
N ALA A 502 21.50 -22.64 7.51
CA ALA A 502 20.56 -22.16 6.51
C ALA A 502 19.79 -20.92 6.99
N ALA A 503 19.42 -20.02 6.09
CA ALA A 503 18.54 -18.89 6.39
C ALA A 503 17.09 -19.36 6.64
N LEU A 504 16.60 -20.26 5.79
CA LEU A 504 15.23 -20.76 5.83
C LEU A 504 15.17 -22.23 5.41
N ALA A 505 14.54 -23.05 6.24
CA ALA A 505 14.08 -24.39 5.89
C ALA A 505 12.55 -24.41 5.85
N ILE A 506 11.97 -24.92 4.76
CA ILE A 506 10.54 -25.16 4.59
C ILE A 506 10.35 -26.65 4.29
N ARG A 507 9.43 -27.28 5.01
CA ARG A 507 9.12 -28.70 4.88
C ARG A 507 7.61 -28.89 4.97
N GLY A 508 6.97 -28.98 3.82
CA GLY A 508 5.51 -28.90 3.70
C GLY A 508 4.95 -27.46 3.82
N GLY A 509 3.63 -27.37 3.91
CA GLY A 509 2.89 -26.10 3.99
C GLY A 509 2.97 -25.17 2.77
N ALA A 510 2.27 -24.03 2.88
CA ALA A 510 2.22 -22.96 1.88
C ALA A 510 2.51 -21.57 2.48
N PRO A 511 3.66 -21.39 3.17
CA PRO A 511 3.98 -20.14 3.86
C PRO A 511 4.12 -18.96 2.90
N ARG A 512 3.88 -17.75 3.43
CA ARG A 512 4.12 -16.47 2.75
C ARG A 512 5.37 -15.81 3.30
N ILE A 513 6.42 -15.76 2.50
CA ILE A 513 7.70 -15.12 2.83
C ILE A 513 7.78 -13.85 2.00
N ALA A 514 7.64 -12.66 2.58
CA ALA A 514 7.60 -11.42 1.78
C ALA A 514 8.35 -10.23 2.36
N HIS A 515 9.11 -9.52 1.53
CA HIS A 515 9.90 -8.34 1.92
C HIS A 515 10.92 -8.62 3.05
N ASN A 516 11.54 -9.80 3.07
CA ASN A 516 12.60 -10.15 4.01
C ASN A 516 14.00 -10.04 3.36
N VAL A 517 15.01 -9.89 4.20
CA VAL A 517 16.41 -9.79 3.80
C VAL A 517 17.16 -11.04 4.21
N PHE A 518 17.80 -11.72 3.26
CA PHE A 518 18.58 -12.92 3.49
C PHE A 518 20.02 -12.67 3.04
N LEU A 519 20.95 -12.46 3.98
CA LEU A 519 22.31 -11.96 3.70
C LEU A 519 23.39 -12.78 4.40
N ARG A 520 24.36 -13.34 3.67
CA ARG A 520 25.50 -14.10 4.26
C ARG A 520 25.04 -15.26 5.17
N ASN A 521 24.17 -16.12 4.65
CA ASN A 521 23.70 -17.33 5.34
C ASN A 521 24.28 -18.59 4.69
N GLY A 522 24.26 -19.73 5.40
CA GLY A 522 24.80 -21.00 4.91
C GLY A 522 26.34 -21.02 4.87
N LEU A 523 26.99 -20.24 5.75
CA LEU A 523 28.45 -20.03 5.75
C LEU A 523 29.24 -21.29 6.19
N SER A 524 28.58 -22.33 6.70
CA SER A 524 29.22 -23.56 7.17
C SER A 524 29.33 -24.64 6.10
N GLU A 525 30.51 -25.24 5.95
CA GLU A 525 30.74 -26.46 5.16
C GLU A 525 29.82 -27.64 5.56
N ARG A 526 29.25 -27.62 6.78
CA ARG A 526 28.32 -28.64 7.28
C ARG A 526 26.91 -28.50 6.71
N ALA A 527 26.52 -27.30 6.29
CA ALA A 527 25.17 -26.95 5.83
C ALA A 527 25.22 -25.93 4.67
N PRO A 528 25.81 -26.29 3.51
CA PRO A 528 26.16 -25.36 2.43
C PRO A 528 24.97 -24.84 1.61
N ALA A 529 23.75 -25.01 2.09
CA ALA A 529 22.52 -24.56 1.46
C ALA A 529 21.88 -23.47 2.33
N ALA A 530 21.96 -22.22 1.87
CA ALA A 530 21.32 -21.09 2.54
C ALA A 530 19.79 -21.21 2.59
N LEU A 531 19.17 -22.04 1.72
CA LEU A 531 17.73 -22.26 1.65
C LEU A 531 17.46 -23.74 1.37
N ASN A 532 16.62 -24.38 2.18
CA ASN A 532 16.20 -25.77 2.02
C ASN A 532 14.68 -25.82 1.88
N ILE A 533 14.15 -26.32 0.76
CA ILE A 533 12.69 -26.40 0.55
C ILE A 533 12.32 -27.82 0.12
N GLU A 534 11.67 -28.55 1.02
CA GLU A 534 11.08 -29.86 0.79
C GLU A 534 9.57 -29.69 0.61
N HIS A 535 9.08 -29.93 -0.62
CA HIS A 535 7.68 -29.80 -0.98
C HIS A 535 7.23 -31.03 -1.80
N GLY A 536 5.99 -31.48 -1.60
CA GLY A 536 5.42 -32.63 -2.31
C GLY A 536 4.53 -32.21 -3.47
N GLU A 537 4.66 -32.88 -4.63
CA GLU A 537 4.14 -32.50 -5.96
C GLU A 537 2.65 -32.08 -6.08
N HIS A 538 1.82 -32.28 -5.05
CA HIS A 538 0.39 -31.98 -5.04
C HIS A 538 -0.04 -30.99 -3.94
N GLY A 539 0.90 -30.50 -3.12
CA GLY A 539 0.61 -29.50 -2.09
C GLY A 539 0.46 -28.07 -2.61
N ALA A 540 -0.18 -27.20 -1.84
CA ALA A 540 -0.12 -25.76 -2.08
C ALA A 540 1.32 -25.26 -1.87
N GLN A 541 1.81 -24.39 -2.76
CA GLN A 541 3.23 -24.00 -2.83
C GLN A 541 3.57 -22.80 -1.92
N PRO A 542 4.79 -22.73 -1.34
CA PRO A 542 5.26 -21.53 -0.64
C PRO A 542 5.34 -20.33 -1.59
N ARG A 543 5.04 -19.14 -1.09
CA ARG A 543 5.03 -17.89 -1.87
C ARG A 543 6.10 -16.93 -1.39
N PHE A 544 6.92 -16.47 -2.32
CA PHE A 544 8.00 -15.51 -2.09
C PHE A 544 7.73 -14.23 -2.89
N SER A 545 7.70 -13.06 -2.24
CA SER A 545 7.53 -11.77 -2.94
C SER A 545 8.25 -10.61 -2.25
N GLY A 546 9.03 -9.82 -2.98
CA GLY A 546 9.74 -8.64 -2.50
C GLY A 546 10.97 -8.93 -1.63
N ASN A 547 11.38 -10.20 -1.46
CA ASN A 547 12.54 -10.55 -0.64
C ASN A 547 13.86 -10.23 -1.38
N VAL A 548 14.94 -10.05 -0.62
CA VAL A 548 16.31 -9.87 -1.13
C VAL A 548 17.18 -11.03 -0.64
N PHE A 549 17.85 -11.73 -1.55
CA PHE A 549 18.71 -12.87 -1.24
C PHE A 549 20.14 -12.62 -1.75
N HIS A 550 21.10 -12.41 -0.84
CA HIS A 550 22.47 -12.01 -1.14
C HIS A 550 23.50 -13.03 -0.59
N GLY A 551 24.43 -13.45 -1.45
CA GLY A 551 25.23 -14.67 -1.30
C GLY A 551 24.48 -15.93 -1.77
N ILE A 552 23.42 -15.78 -2.58
CA ILE A 552 22.50 -16.85 -2.96
C ILE A 552 22.05 -16.65 -4.41
N THR A 553 22.25 -17.65 -5.27
CA THR A 553 21.77 -17.63 -6.67
C THR A 553 20.44 -18.37 -6.83
N SER A 554 19.62 -18.01 -7.82
CA SER A 554 18.35 -18.72 -8.12
C SER A 554 18.54 -20.20 -8.52
N LYS A 555 19.78 -20.59 -8.81
CA LYS A 555 20.19 -21.97 -9.17
C LYS A 555 20.20 -22.93 -7.97
N VAL A 556 20.20 -22.42 -6.73
CA VAL A 556 20.19 -23.25 -5.50
C VAL A 556 18.82 -23.93 -5.29
N PHE A 557 17.73 -23.37 -5.82
CA PHE A 557 16.35 -23.84 -5.66
C PHE A 557 15.99 -25.04 -6.57
N GLY A 558 16.90 -26.01 -6.73
CA GLY A 558 16.76 -27.12 -7.69
C GLY A 558 15.58 -28.06 -7.43
N VAL A 559 15.03 -28.08 -6.21
CA VAL A 559 13.90 -28.93 -5.80
C VAL A 559 12.54 -28.28 -6.11
N LEU A 560 12.47 -26.96 -6.33
CA LEU A 560 11.22 -26.28 -6.70
C LEU A 560 10.79 -26.60 -8.13
N SER A 561 9.49 -26.68 -8.37
CA SER A 561 8.91 -26.73 -9.72
C SER A 561 9.24 -25.46 -10.51
N ASP A 562 9.29 -25.56 -11.85
CA ASP A 562 9.70 -24.43 -12.70
C ASP A 562 8.75 -23.23 -12.61
N GLU A 563 7.45 -23.43 -12.36
CA GLU A 563 6.49 -22.34 -12.13
C GLU A 563 6.81 -21.58 -10.84
N VAL A 564 7.07 -22.28 -9.73
CA VAL A 564 7.41 -21.67 -8.45
C VAL A 564 8.79 -21.03 -8.50
N ARG A 565 9.75 -21.64 -9.20
CA ARG A 565 11.07 -21.06 -9.44
C ARG A 565 10.98 -19.79 -10.28
N ALA A 566 10.16 -19.78 -11.34
CA ALA A 566 9.93 -18.60 -12.17
C ALA A 566 9.22 -17.47 -11.39
N ALA A 567 8.24 -17.79 -10.54
CA ALA A 567 7.61 -16.82 -9.65
C ALA A 567 8.60 -16.27 -8.62
N LEU A 568 9.37 -17.14 -7.98
CA LEU A 568 10.40 -16.78 -7.01
C LEU A 568 11.48 -15.86 -7.61
N VAL A 569 11.94 -16.10 -8.85
CA VAL A 569 12.90 -15.23 -9.54
C VAL A 569 12.28 -13.92 -10.02
N ARG A 570 11.03 -13.94 -10.50
CA ARG A 570 10.34 -12.72 -10.96
C ARG A 570 9.99 -11.78 -9.81
N ASP A 571 9.51 -12.33 -8.70
CA ASP A 571 8.90 -11.56 -7.62
C ASP A 571 9.92 -11.18 -6.52
N ASN A 572 11.19 -11.58 -6.59
CA ASN A 572 12.21 -11.37 -5.56
C ASN A 572 13.57 -11.01 -6.19
N TRP A 573 14.54 -10.58 -5.38
CA TRP A 573 15.85 -10.14 -5.86
C TRP A 573 17.01 -11.06 -5.49
N PHE A 574 17.89 -11.31 -6.46
CA PHE A 574 19.12 -12.10 -6.36
C PHE A 574 20.28 -11.31 -6.99
N PRO A 575 21.09 -10.54 -6.23
CA PRO A 575 22.20 -9.77 -6.78
C PRO A 575 23.23 -10.66 -7.47
N ASP A 576 23.48 -11.84 -6.91
CA ASP A 576 24.51 -12.79 -7.37
C ASP A 576 24.19 -13.43 -8.72
N ASP A 577 22.94 -13.41 -9.19
CA ASP A 577 22.58 -13.91 -10.53
C ASP A 577 23.09 -13.00 -11.66
N HIS A 578 23.55 -11.78 -11.33
CA HIS A 578 24.04 -10.79 -12.28
C HIS A 578 25.58 -10.59 -12.28
N ASP A 579 26.34 -11.14 -11.32
CA ASP A 579 27.82 -11.15 -11.38
C ASP A 579 28.33 -12.41 -12.10
N PRO A 580 29.04 -12.30 -13.25
CA PRO A 580 29.62 -13.45 -13.94
C PRO A 580 30.72 -14.19 -13.14
N ARG A 581 31.12 -13.68 -11.97
CA ARG A 581 32.06 -14.30 -11.03
C ARG A 581 31.38 -15.02 -9.86
N ALA A 582 30.05 -14.94 -9.73
CA ALA A 582 29.31 -15.63 -8.68
C ALA A 582 29.43 -17.15 -8.84
N SER A 583 30.33 -17.75 -8.06
CA SER A 583 30.60 -19.18 -8.08
C SER A 583 29.42 -19.95 -7.47
N VAL A 584 28.88 -20.89 -8.24
CA VAL A 584 27.84 -21.82 -7.75
C VAL A 584 28.42 -22.61 -6.57
N PRO A 585 27.76 -22.61 -5.38
CA PRO A 585 28.13 -23.50 -4.28
C PRO A 585 28.11 -24.94 -4.80
N THR A 586 29.25 -25.62 -4.75
CA THR A 586 29.43 -26.88 -5.49
C THR A 586 28.43 -27.93 -5.02
N ALA A 587 27.52 -28.34 -5.91
CA ALA A 587 26.58 -29.43 -5.67
C ALA A 587 27.31 -30.65 -5.09
N PRO A 588 26.72 -31.36 -4.11
CA PRO A 588 27.40 -32.43 -3.39
C PRO A 588 27.90 -33.48 -4.39
N ARG A 589 29.23 -33.67 -4.44
CA ARG A 589 29.85 -34.66 -5.33
C ARG A 589 29.32 -36.05 -4.97
N GLY A 590 28.43 -36.55 -5.83
CA GLY A 590 27.79 -37.85 -5.66
C GLY A 590 28.84 -38.94 -5.41
N ARG A 591 28.59 -39.77 -4.40
CA ARG A 591 29.49 -40.81 -3.92
C ARG A 591 29.62 -41.93 -4.95
N GLN A 592 30.47 -41.73 -5.97
CA GLN A 592 30.82 -42.80 -6.90
C GLN A 592 31.78 -43.79 -6.22
N SER A 593 31.42 -45.06 -6.35
CA SER A 593 32.02 -46.23 -5.72
C SER A 593 33.54 -46.31 -5.79
N ARG A 594 34.16 -46.58 -4.63
CA ARG A 594 34.98 -47.78 -4.39
C ARG A 594 34.95 -48.17 -2.92
#